data_AF-A0AAU9X3T0-F1
#
_entry.id   AF-A0AAU9X3T0-F1
#
_cell.length_a   1.000
_cell.length_b   1.000
_cell.length_c   1.000
_cell.angle_alpha   90.00
_cell.angle_beta   90.00
_cell.angle_gamma   90.00
#
_symmetry.space_group_name_H-M   'P 1'
#
loop_
_entity.id
_entity.type
_entity.pdbx_description
1 polymer ?
#
loop_
_entity_poly.entity_id
_entity_poly.type
_entity_poly.pdbx_seq_one_letter_code
_entity_poly.pdbx_strand_id
1 'polypeptide(L)'
;MAHEAVILRCSASSDLKPTILWMYDGTFSLPSGATVDSLNVLTILSANISHSGSYTCNVADAFSSSQTSVTVYVKYPETCSKVKTSISDVSGDYLIDPDGVLGEDPFPVHCNMTGKGGVGVTVVGHDSENRTQVIGYEKCGEYFVDIHYRSASISQLKALTEASDNCRQFIKYECFHVTLIKDGYSWWVSRDGQNMMYRGGANLITGGCTCSLTRSCDQNDQKWREDSGFLTIKSHLPVKQLRFGDTGGRHEKEYHTLGKLECYGMTKVQTKLKT
;
A
#
# COMPACT_ATOMS: atom_id res chain seq x y z
N MET A 1 2.25 20.18 1.42
CA MET A 1 1.95 18.88 0.78
C MET A 1 2.92 18.68 -0.38
N ALA A 2 3.01 17.48 -0.96
CA ALA A 2 3.66 17.28 -2.24
C ALA A 2 3.03 18.18 -3.31
N HIS A 3 3.84 18.63 -4.27
CA HIS A 3 3.49 19.57 -5.34
C HIS A 3 3.09 20.98 -4.89
N GLU A 4 3.17 21.30 -3.60
CA GLU A 4 3.01 22.66 -3.09
C GLU A 4 4.36 23.35 -2.91
N ALA A 5 4.33 24.69 -2.83
CA ALA A 5 5.52 25.47 -2.57
C ALA A 5 5.95 25.38 -1.10
N VAL A 6 7.26 25.27 -0.85
CA VAL A 6 7.88 25.43 0.46
C VAL A 6 8.61 26.76 0.48
N ILE A 7 8.30 27.61 1.46
CA ILE A 7 8.90 28.93 1.62
C ILE A 7 9.46 29.03 3.03
N LEU A 8 10.79 29.06 3.16
CA LEU A 8 11.49 29.22 4.43
C LEU A 8 12.15 30.59 4.48
N ARG A 9 11.82 31.37 5.51
CA ARG A 9 12.38 32.71 5.72
C ARG A 9 13.43 32.64 6.81
N CYS A 10 14.57 33.25 6.56
CA CYS A 10 15.57 33.51 7.59
C CYS A 10 15.85 34.99 7.71
N SER A 11 15.82 35.49 8.94
CA SER A 11 16.08 36.88 9.27
C SER A 11 16.97 36.95 10.49
N ALA A 12 17.93 37.87 10.47
CA ALA A 12 18.81 38.15 11.60
C ALA A 12 18.91 39.65 11.83
N SER A 13 19.08 40.03 13.10
CA SER A 13 19.32 41.41 13.53
C SER A 13 20.72 41.50 14.11
N SER A 14 21.56 42.36 13.55
CA SER A 14 22.90 42.66 14.06
C SER A 14 23.26 44.10 13.71
N ASP A 15 24.09 44.73 14.55
CA ASP A 15 24.67 46.06 14.29
C ASP A 15 25.72 46.01 13.16
N LEU A 16 26.19 44.81 12.82
CA LEU A 16 27.06 44.53 11.68
C LEU A 16 26.24 43.92 10.54
N LYS A 17 26.74 43.99 9.30
CA LYS A 17 26.10 43.36 8.15
C LYS A 17 26.35 41.83 8.20
N PRO A 18 25.36 41.01 8.58
CA PRO A 18 25.58 39.58 8.71
C PRO A 18 25.51 38.90 7.33
N THR A 19 26.18 37.76 7.19
CA THR A 19 26.05 36.85 6.05
C THR A 19 25.09 35.72 6.44
N ILE A 20 24.15 35.40 5.56
CA ILE A 20 23.17 34.33 5.75
C ILE A 20 23.47 33.23 4.72
N LEU A 21 23.57 32.00 5.19
CA LEU A 21 23.80 30.81 4.38
C LEU A 21 22.81 29.71 4.79
N TRP A 22 22.27 29.02 3.81
CA TRP A 22 21.40 27.86 4.05
C TRP A 22 22.19 26.56 3.96
N MET A 23 21.87 25.63 4.86
CA MET A 23 22.31 24.24 4.82
C MET A 23 21.10 23.32 4.73
N TYR A 24 21.29 22.19 4.07
CA TYR A 24 20.33 21.10 3.97
C TYR A 24 21.01 19.81 4.45
N ASP A 25 20.40 19.17 5.45
CA ASP A 25 20.89 17.96 6.11
C ASP A 25 22.38 18.05 6.50
N GLY A 26 22.77 19.20 7.05
CA GLY A 26 24.13 19.46 7.53
C GLY A 26 25.15 19.78 6.43
N THR A 27 24.72 19.91 5.17
CA THR A 27 25.59 20.27 4.04
C THR A 27 25.21 21.62 3.45
N PHE A 28 26.17 22.35 2.88
CA PHE A 28 25.91 23.60 2.15
C PHE A 28 25.38 23.37 0.72
N SER A 29 24.74 22.23 0.48
CA SER A 29 24.18 21.84 -0.82
C SER A 29 22.67 21.71 -0.69
N LEU A 30 21.95 22.66 -1.28
CA LEU A 30 20.48 22.64 -1.28
C LEU A 30 19.96 21.52 -2.20
N PRO A 31 18.76 20.97 -1.90
CA PRO A 31 18.16 19.96 -2.75
C PRO A 31 17.80 20.56 -4.12
N SER A 32 17.78 19.71 -5.16
CA SER A 32 17.49 20.13 -6.53
C SER A 32 16.16 20.86 -6.63
N GLY A 33 16.15 22.04 -7.24
CA GLY A 33 14.96 22.87 -7.40
C GLY A 33 14.69 23.87 -6.26
N ALA A 34 15.47 23.82 -5.18
CA ALA A 34 15.48 24.88 -4.18
C ALA A 34 16.28 26.09 -4.68
N THR A 35 15.74 27.29 -4.44
CA THR A 35 16.36 28.57 -4.80
C THR A 35 16.34 29.52 -3.61
N VAL A 36 17.31 30.43 -3.52
CA VAL A 36 17.37 31.46 -2.48
C VAL A 36 17.38 32.82 -3.14
N ASP A 37 16.47 33.70 -2.75
CA ASP A 37 16.36 35.05 -3.30
C ASP A 37 17.29 36.06 -2.59
N SER A 38 17.27 37.33 -3.04
CA SER A 38 18.05 38.42 -2.44
C SER A 38 17.63 38.78 -1.01
N LEU A 39 16.47 38.30 -0.55
CA LEU A 39 15.96 38.47 0.80
C LEU A 39 16.27 37.26 1.70
N ASN A 40 17.12 36.34 1.24
CA ASN A 40 17.48 35.07 1.91
C ASN A 40 16.30 34.14 2.17
N VAL A 41 15.25 34.24 1.34
CA VAL A 41 14.09 33.34 1.39
C VAL A 41 14.39 32.14 0.51
N LEU A 42 14.39 30.95 1.12
CA LEU A 42 14.50 29.69 0.41
C LEU A 42 13.12 29.29 -0.11
N THR A 43 13.02 29.07 -1.42
CA THR A 43 11.79 28.68 -2.10
C THR A 43 11.98 27.40 -2.91
N ILE A 44 11.05 26.47 -2.74
CA ILE A 44 10.85 25.29 -3.57
C ILE A 44 9.46 25.43 -4.16
N LEU A 45 9.32 25.49 -5.49
CA LEU A 45 8.03 25.77 -6.13
C LEU A 45 7.07 24.57 -6.12
N SER A 46 7.62 23.36 -6.19
CA SER A 46 6.85 22.10 -6.20
C SER A 46 7.59 21.04 -5.39
N ALA A 47 7.18 20.88 -4.14
CA ALA A 47 7.78 19.92 -3.22
C ALA A 47 7.59 18.46 -3.65
N ASN A 48 8.52 17.60 -3.24
CA ASN A 48 8.49 16.15 -3.40
C ASN A 48 9.25 15.53 -2.22
N ILE A 49 9.31 14.20 -2.11
CA ILE A 49 9.94 13.57 -0.94
C ILE A 49 11.41 13.96 -0.72
N SER A 50 12.21 14.19 -1.77
CA SER A 50 13.63 14.56 -1.63
C SER A 50 13.85 15.96 -1.09
N HIS A 51 12.78 16.73 -0.88
CA HIS A 51 12.83 18.02 -0.19
C HIS A 51 12.53 17.91 1.31
N SER A 52 12.19 16.72 1.81
CA SER A 52 12.03 16.49 3.24
C SER A 52 13.40 16.37 3.90
N GLY A 53 13.65 17.16 4.94
CA GLY A 53 14.95 17.20 5.61
C GLY A 53 15.09 18.38 6.54
N SER A 54 16.27 18.53 7.13
CA SER A 54 16.61 19.61 8.04
C SER A 54 17.21 20.79 7.28
N TYR A 55 16.50 21.91 7.27
CA TYR A 55 16.95 23.17 6.71
C TYR A 55 17.49 24.04 7.82
N THR A 56 18.78 24.35 7.75
CA THR A 56 19.45 25.18 8.75
C THR A 56 19.84 26.50 8.14
N CYS A 57 19.35 27.59 8.73
CA CYS A 57 19.85 28.91 8.44
C CYS A 57 21.04 29.19 9.36
N ASN A 58 22.23 29.34 8.76
CA ASN A 58 23.43 29.76 9.43
C ASN A 58 23.64 31.26 9.17
N VAL A 59 23.82 32.01 10.25
CA VAL A 59 24.03 33.45 10.23
C VAL A 59 25.38 33.73 10.89
N ALA A 60 26.25 34.46 10.21
CA ALA A 60 27.56 34.84 10.73
C ALA A 60 27.86 36.31 10.46
N ASP A 61 28.41 37.00 11.45
CA ASP A 61 29.05 38.30 11.29
C ASP A 61 30.55 38.22 11.62
N ALA A 62 31.21 39.37 11.78
CA ALA A 62 32.66 39.40 12.01
C ALA A 62 33.10 38.80 13.36
N PHE A 63 32.18 38.62 14.32
CA PHE A 63 32.53 38.21 15.69
C PHE A 63 31.74 37.00 16.19
N SER A 64 30.58 36.73 15.59
CA SER A 64 29.65 35.72 16.07
C SER A 64 29.03 34.92 14.94
N SER A 65 28.64 33.69 15.28
CA SER A 65 27.78 32.88 14.42
C SER A 65 26.62 32.33 15.24
N SER A 66 25.48 32.18 14.59
CA SER A 66 24.27 31.60 15.16
C SER A 66 23.56 30.81 14.08
N GLN A 67 22.86 29.75 14.48
CA GLN A 67 22.11 28.93 13.55
C GLN A 67 20.77 28.53 14.12
N THR A 68 19.79 28.35 13.24
CA THR A 68 18.49 27.81 13.57
C THR A 68 18.06 26.81 12.51
N SER A 69 17.37 25.76 12.92
CA SER A 69 17.00 24.65 12.04
C SER A 69 15.50 24.40 12.08
N VAL A 70 14.94 24.08 10.92
CA VAL A 70 13.56 23.62 10.77
C VAL A 70 13.55 22.34 9.96
N THR A 71 12.83 21.34 10.44
CA THR A 71 12.62 20.10 9.68
C THR A 71 11.36 20.22 8.86
N VAL A 72 11.49 20.04 7.54
CA VAL A 72 10.39 20.02 6.59
C VAL A 72 10.02 18.58 6.29
N TYR A 73 8.73 18.27 6.35
CA TYR A 73 8.18 16.97 5.92
C TYR A 73 7.20 17.18 4.77
N VAL A 74 7.45 16.56 3.63
CA VAL A 74 6.57 16.61 2.46
C VAL A 74 5.55 15.48 2.56
N LYS A 75 4.29 15.84 2.76
CA LYS A 75 3.17 14.89 2.91
C LYS A 75 2.56 14.49 1.57
N TYR A 76 2.23 13.22 1.44
CA TYR A 76 1.46 12.65 0.32
C TYR A 76 0.06 12.22 0.81
N PRO A 77 -0.93 12.11 -0.08
CA PRO A 77 -2.28 11.64 0.27
C PRO A 77 -2.24 10.19 0.77
N GLU A 78 -3.03 9.86 1.78
CA GLU A 78 -2.98 8.53 2.41
C GLU A 78 -3.56 7.42 1.50
N THR A 79 -4.53 7.76 0.67
CA THR A 79 -5.23 6.80 -0.21
C THR A 79 -5.73 7.47 -1.48
N CYS A 80 -6.12 6.70 -2.50
CA CYS A 80 -6.80 7.23 -3.68
C CYS A 80 -8.15 7.90 -3.37
N SER A 81 -8.82 7.49 -2.29
CA SER A 81 -10.02 8.19 -1.82
C SER A 81 -9.68 9.60 -1.34
N LYS A 82 -8.51 9.78 -0.69
CA LYS A 82 -8.02 11.11 -0.33
C LYS A 82 -7.63 11.91 -1.57
N VAL A 83 -6.85 11.33 -2.48
CA VAL A 83 -6.50 11.94 -3.78
C VAL A 83 -7.74 12.49 -4.46
N LYS A 84 -8.81 11.70 -4.53
CA LYS A 84 -10.06 12.12 -5.15
C LYS A 84 -10.67 13.36 -4.52
N THR A 85 -10.65 13.44 -3.19
CA THR A 85 -11.29 14.54 -2.46
C THR A 85 -10.45 15.82 -2.40
N SER A 86 -9.13 15.74 -2.54
CA SER A 86 -8.24 16.89 -2.28
C SER A 86 -7.28 17.24 -3.40
N ILE A 87 -7.14 16.40 -4.43
CA ILE A 87 -6.13 16.58 -5.48
C ILE A 87 -6.75 16.49 -6.88
N SER A 88 -7.37 15.37 -7.25
CA SER A 88 -7.82 15.12 -8.61
C SER A 88 -8.87 14.02 -8.67
N ASP A 89 -9.90 14.19 -9.49
CA ASP A 89 -10.94 13.19 -9.77
C ASP A 89 -10.66 12.34 -11.03
N VAL A 90 -9.48 12.50 -11.63
CA VAL A 90 -9.05 11.78 -12.83
C VAL A 90 -8.36 10.46 -12.46
N SER A 91 -8.73 9.37 -13.14
CA SER A 91 -8.06 8.07 -12.94
C SER A 91 -6.65 8.08 -13.51
N GLY A 92 -5.71 7.44 -12.83
CA GLY A 92 -4.30 7.45 -13.21
C GLY A 92 -3.41 6.97 -12.07
N ASP A 93 -2.10 7.09 -12.25
CA ASP A 93 -1.12 6.67 -11.26
C ASP A 93 -0.75 7.85 -10.34
N TYR A 94 -0.75 7.59 -9.04
CA TYR A 94 -0.45 8.58 -8.00
C TYR A 94 0.48 7.98 -6.95
N LEU A 95 1.28 8.83 -6.30
CA LEU A 95 2.00 8.46 -5.09
C LEU A 95 1.08 8.66 -3.87
N ILE A 96 0.98 7.63 -3.04
CA ILE A 96 0.26 7.67 -1.76
C ILE A 96 1.19 7.31 -0.61
N ASP A 97 0.84 7.76 0.58
CA ASP A 97 1.60 7.53 1.83
C ASP A 97 0.64 7.22 2.99
N PRO A 98 0.17 5.96 3.11
CA PRO A 98 -0.84 5.59 4.09
C PRO A 98 -0.35 5.58 5.54
N ASP A 99 0.93 5.29 5.78
CA ASP A 99 1.57 5.32 7.10
C ASP A 99 2.10 6.72 7.47
N GLY A 100 2.26 7.59 6.48
CA GLY A 100 2.55 9.00 6.66
C GLY A 100 4.03 9.27 6.91
N VAL A 101 4.31 10.53 7.21
CA VAL A 101 5.69 11.01 7.42
C VAL A 101 6.40 10.21 8.51
N LEU A 102 7.70 9.95 8.29
CA LEU A 102 8.55 9.09 9.14
C LEU A 102 8.26 7.58 9.04
N GLY A 103 7.27 7.18 8.23
CA GLY A 103 7.04 5.79 7.83
C GLY A 103 7.97 5.35 6.70
N GLU A 104 7.54 4.35 5.93
CA GLU A 104 8.18 4.01 4.67
C GLU A 104 7.92 5.10 3.62
N ASP A 105 8.74 5.14 2.56
CA ASP A 105 8.56 6.12 1.50
C ASP A 105 7.18 5.98 0.83
N PRO A 106 6.57 7.06 0.30
CA PRO A 106 5.38 7.01 -0.52
C PRO A 106 5.58 6.10 -1.73
N PHE A 107 4.53 5.42 -2.15
CA PHE A 107 4.61 4.42 -3.21
C PHE A 107 3.54 4.62 -4.29
N PRO A 108 3.83 4.21 -5.55
CA PRO A 108 2.90 4.43 -6.65
C PRO A 108 1.78 3.40 -6.67
N VAL A 109 0.58 3.88 -6.93
CA VAL A 109 -0.65 3.07 -7.08
C VAL A 109 -1.47 3.57 -8.25
N HIS A 110 -2.30 2.70 -8.80
CA HIS A 110 -3.31 3.12 -9.76
C HIS A 110 -4.59 3.51 -9.01
N CYS A 111 -5.01 4.76 -9.17
CA CYS A 111 -6.28 5.26 -8.63
C CYS A 111 -7.38 5.17 -9.69
N ASN A 112 -8.33 4.26 -9.48
CA ASN A 112 -9.56 4.23 -10.26
C ASN A 112 -10.60 5.15 -9.61
N MET A 113 -10.72 6.37 -10.13
CA MET A 113 -11.62 7.41 -9.61
C MET A 113 -13.08 7.19 -10.01
N THR A 114 -13.36 6.29 -10.94
CA THR A 114 -14.73 5.94 -11.37
C THR A 114 -15.30 4.73 -10.61
N GLY A 115 -14.44 3.93 -9.98
CA GLY A 115 -14.83 2.72 -9.27
C GLY A 115 -15.69 2.99 -8.02
N LYS A 116 -16.58 2.03 -7.71
CA LYS A 116 -17.36 1.98 -6.45
C LYS A 116 -18.16 3.25 -6.14
N GLY A 117 -18.91 3.76 -7.12
CA GLY A 117 -19.67 5.00 -6.97
C GLY A 117 -18.78 6.25 -6.97
N GLY A 118 -17.58 6.12 -7.53
CA GLY A 118 -16.64 7.23 -7.64
C GLY A 118 -16.01 7.62 -6.31
N VAL A 119 -15.66 6.68 -5.45
CA VAL A 119 -14.99 6.98 -4.17
C VAL A 119 -13.46 7.10 -4.28
N GLY A 120 -12.88 6.77 -5.43
CA GLY A 120 -11.43 6.66 -5.60
C GLY A 120 -10.90 5.35 -5.02
N VAL A 121 -10.75 4.34 -5.87
CA VAL A 121 -10.27 3.00 -5.50
C VAL A 121 -8.77 2.91 -5.73
N THR A 122 -8.03 2.58 -4.67
CA THR A 122 -6.60 2.22 -4.75
C THR A 122 -6.48 0.79 -5.29
N VAL A 123 -5.81 0.63 -6.42
CA VAL A 123 -5.58 -0.67 -7.07
C VAL A 123 -4.09 -1.00 -7.08
N VAL A 124 -3.72 -2.12 -6.45
CA VAL A 124 -2.32 -2.58 -6.35
C VAL A 124 -2.16 -3.95 -6.99
N GLY A 125 -1.30 -4.03 -8.01
CA GLY A 125 -0.99 -5.26 -8.74
C GLY A 125 0.20 -6.05 -8.16
N HIS A 126 0.29 -7.32 -8.54
CA HIS A 126 1.34 -8.25 -8.15
C HIS A 126 1.78 -9.15 -9.31
N ASP A 127 2.89 -9.85 -9.15
CA ASP A 127 3.49 -10.72 -10.17
C ASP A 127 2.62 -11.92 -10.60
N SER A 128 1.77 -12.44 -9.72
CA SER A 128 1.01 -13.68 -9.92
C SER A 128 -0.47 -13.51 -10.33
N GLU A 129 -0.79 -12.54 -11.20
CA GLU A 129 -2.18 -12.23 -11.61
C GLU A 129 -2.77 -13.17 -12.67
N ASN A 130 -1.93 -13.94 -13.37
CA ASN A 130 -2.37 -14.83 -14.45
C ASN A 130 -2.92 -16.16 -13.90
N ARG A 131 -3.83 -16.76 -14.68
CA ARG A 131 -4.30 -18.14 -14.45
C ARG A 131 -3.14 -19.12 -14.55
N THR A 132 -2.80 -19.76 -13.44
CA THR A 132 -1.61 -20.60 -13.31
C THR A 132 -2.01 -22.03 -13.00
N GLN A 133 -1.44 -22.99 -13.74
CA GLN A 133 -1.70 -24.42 -13.51
C GLN A 133 -0.83 -24.96 -12.37
N VAL A 134 -1.42 -25.82 -11.55
CA VAL A 134 -0.71 -26.63 -10.55
C VAL A 134 -0.81 -28.10 -10.98
N ILE A 135 0.33 -28.77 -11.05
CA ILE A 135 0.43 -30.17 -11.46
C ILE A 135 1.65 -30.82 -10.83
N GLY A 136 1.51 -32.06 -10.35
CA GLY A 136 2.60 -32.87 -9.83
C GLY A 136 2.91 -32.66 -8.34
N TYR A 137 2.01 -32.07 -7.57
CA TYR A 137 2.18 -31.77 -6.15
C TYR A 137 1.16 -32.53 -5.31
N GLU A 138 1.61 -33.58 -4.64
CA GLU A 138 0.74 -34.51 -3.91
C GLU A 138 0.53 -34.07 -2.46
N LYS A 139 1.57 -33.58 -1.79
CA LYS A 139 1.47 -33.27 -0.34
C LYS A 139 0.69 -31.98 -0.11
N CYS A 140 0.10 -31.86 1.08
CA CYS A 140 -0.63 -30.67 1.49
C CYS A 140 0.25 -29.41 1.41
N GLY A 141 -0.17 -28.43 0.60
CA GLY A 141 0.55 -27.17 0.40
C GLY A 141 1.98 -27.31 -0.13
N GLU A 142 2.27 -28.41 -0.85
CA GLU A 142 3.57 -28.69 -1.45
C GLU A 142 3.92 -27.69 -2.55
N TYR A 143 2.95 -27.37 -3.40
CA TYR A 143 3.06 -26.21 -4.27
C TYR A 143 2.84 -24.95 -3.44
N PHE A 144 3.71 -23.97 -3.64
CA PHE A 144 3.51 -22.63 -3.11
C PHE A 144 3.98 -21.58 -4.11
N VAL A 145 3.34 -20.43 -4.06
CA VAL A 145 3.77 -19.23 -4.79
C VAL A 145 3.70 -18.03 -3.87
N ASP A 146 4.84 -17.34 -3.73
CA ASP A 146 4.94 -16.06 -3.04
C ASP A 146 4.43 -14.94 -3.93
N ILE A 147 3.61 -14.06 -3.35
CA ILE A 147 2.98 -12.97 -4.07
C ILE A 147 3.80 -11.71 -3.86
N HIS A 148 4.45 -11.20 -4.92
CA HIS A 148 5.21 -9.96 -4.87
C HIS A 148 4.41 -8.81 -5.47
N TYR A 149 4.02 -7.86 -4.62
CA TYR A 149 3.39 -6.62 -5.05
C TYR A 149 4.43 -5.70 -5.67
N ARG A 150 4.20 -5.29 -6.92
CA ARG A 150 5.26 -4.72 -7.78
C ARG A 150 5.82 -3.39 -7.29
N SER A 151 5.01 -2.62 -6.57
CA SER A 151 5.29 -1.23 -6.24
C SER A 151 5.06 -0.92 -4.77
N ALA A 152 4.92 -1.92 -3.90
CA ALA A 152 4.64 -1.71 -2.49
C ALA A 152 5.15 -2.87 -1.64
N SER A 153 5.67 -2.56 -0.45
CA SER A 153 6.02 -3.52 0.57
C SER A 153 4.75 -4.06 1.27
N ILE A 154 4.87 -5.19 1.98
CA ILE A 154 3.78 -5.69 2.83
C ILE A 154 3.47 -4.71 3.98
N SER A 155 4.45 -3.95 4.45
CA SER A 155 4.26 -2.94 5.51
C SER A 155 3.42 -1.76 5.01
N GLN A 156 3.79 -1.18 3.87
CA GLN A 156 3.00 -0.17 3.14
C GLN A 156 1.56 -0.65 2.86
N LEU A 157 1.38 -1.89 2.41
CA LEU A 157 0.05 -2.42 2.12
C LEU A 157 -0.78 -2.68 3.39
N LYS A 158 -0.14 -3.03 4.50
CA LYS A 158 -0.80 -3.08 5.81
C LYS A 158 -1.33 -1.70 6.19
N ALA A 159 -0.51 -0.66 6.12
CA ALA A 159 -0.95 0.71 6.38
C ALA A 159 -2.10 1.14 5.46
N LEU A 160 -2.01 0.82 4.15
CA LEU A 160 -3.10 1.08 3.19
C LEU A 160 -4.42 0.44 3.62
N THR A 161 -4.41 -0.82 4.06
CA THR A 161 -5.64 -1.51 4.47
C THR A 161 -6.24 -0.95 5.76
N GLU A 162 -5.42 -0.39 6.64
CA GLU A 162 -5.83 0.23 7.91
C GLU A 162 -6.39 1.65 7.67
N ALA A 163 -5.82 2.39 6.71
CA ALA A 163 -6.31 3.69 6.26
C ALA A 163 -7.60 3.61 5.43
N SER A 164 -7.91 2.45 4.85
CA SER A 164 -9.07 2.26 3.96
C SER A 164 -10.28 1.68 4.68
N ASP A 165 -11.48 2.15 4.32
CA ASP A 165 -12.74 1.65 4.91
C ASP A 165 -13.03 0.21 4.46
N ASN A 166 -12.76 -0.10 3.20
CA ASN A 166 -12.96 -1.42 2.60
C ASN A 166 -11.71 -1.83 1.85
N CYS A 167 -11.37 -3.12 1.92
CA CYS A 167 -10.40 -3.74 1.03
C CYS A 167 -10.94 -5.08 0.56
N ARG A 168 -10.60 -5.43 -0.68
CA ARG A 168 -10.92 -6.74 -1.22
C ARG A 168 -9.85 -7.23 -2.18
N GLN A 169 -9.74 -8.54 -2.29
CA GLN A 169 -8.90 -9.20 -3.28
C GLN A 169 -9.64 -10.38 -3.86
N PHE A 170 -9.69 -10.48 -5.19
CA PHE A 170 -10.37 -11.60 -5.84
C PHE A 170 -9.48 -12.84 -5.81
N ILE A 171 -10.08 -14.00 -5.58
CA ILE A 171 -9.39 -15.28 -5.65
C ILE A 171 -10.29 -16.31 -6.34
N LYS A 172 -9.69 -17.13 -7.19
CA LYS A 172 -10.39 -18.14 -7.98
C LYS A 172 -9.56 -19.42 -8.08
N TYR A 173 -10.25 -20.54 -7.96
CA TYR A 173 -9.71 -21.89 -8.06
C TYR A 173 -10.56 -22.67 -9.06
N GLU A 174 -9.92 -23.33 -10.02
CA GLU A 174 -10.56 -24.25 -10.95
C GLU A 174 -9.95 -25.62 -10.74
N CYS A 175 -10.78 -26.62 -10.51
CA CYS A 175 -10.34 -27.94 -10.06
C CYS A 175 -11.00 -29.04 -10.88
N PHE A 176 -10.30 -30.15 -11.00
CA PHE A 176 -10.77 -31.36 -11.66
C PHE A 176 -10.14 -32.56 -10.95
N HIS A 177 -10.98 -33.34 -10.26
CA HIS A 177 -10.58 -34.49 -9.44
C HIS A 177 -9.51 -34.15 -8.39
N VAL A 178 -9.66 -33.00 -7.72
CA VAL A 178 -8.78 -32.53 -6.64
C VAL A 178 -9.65 -32.25 -5.42
N THR A 179 -9.09 -32.31 -4.22
CA THR A 179 -9.69 -31.92 -2.95
C THR A 179 -8.92 -30.75 -2.36
N LEU A 180 -9.60 -29.66 -2.03
CA LEU A 180 -8.92 -28.40 -1.70
C LEU A 180 -8.83 -28.15 -0.19
N ILE A 181 -9.95 -27.92 0.48
CA ILE A 181 -9.97 -27.44 1.88
C ILE A 181 -10.34 -28.55 2.84
N LYS A 182 -11.27 -29.42 2.44
CA LYS A 182 -11.82 -30.45 3.33
C LYS A 182 -10.73 -31.29 3.99
N ASP A 183 -9.68 -31.60 3.22
CA ASP A 183 -8.56 -32.43 3.66
C ASP A 183 -7.26 -31.62 3.90
N GLY A 184 -7.37 -30.28 3.89
CA GLY A 184 -6.27 -29.38 4.26
C GLY A 184 -5.15 -29.25 3.22
N TYR A 185 -5.40 -29.57 1.95
CA TYR A 185 -4.38 -29.53 0.89
C TYR A 185 -4.07 -28.13 0.38
N SER A 186 -4.99 -27.18 0.53
CA SER A 186 -4.83 -25.82 0.02
C SER A 186 -5.29 -24.74 1.00
N TRP A 187 -4.52 -23.66 1.04
CA TRP A 187 -4.83 -22.46 1.82
C TRP A 187 -4.10 -21.27 1.24
N TRP A 188 -4.46 -20.06 1.67
CA TRP A 188 -3.67 -18.87 1.38
C TRP A 188 -3.08 -18.33 2.67
N VAL A 189 -2.00 -17.58 2.56
CA VAL A 189 -1.30 -17.00 3.70
C VAL A 189 -1.57 -15.50 3.73
N SER A 190 -2.04 -15.02 4.88
CA SER A 190 -2.29 -13.60 5.11
C SER A 190 -1.01 -12.76 5.12
N ARG A 191 -1.19 -11.43 5.06
CA ARG A 191 -0.08 -10.47 5.21
C ARG A 191 0.81 -10.72 6.44
N ASP A 192 0.22 -11.23 7.52
CA ASP A 192 0.91 -11.49 8.80
C ASP A 192 1.43 -12.94 8.90
N GLY A 193 1.40 -13.72 7.82
CA GLY A 193 1.96 -15.07 7.79
C GLY A 193 1.02 -16.18 8.32
N GLN A 194 -0.21 -15.84 8.66
CA GLN A 194 -1.18 -16.83 9.15
C GLN A 194 -1.88 -17.57 8.00
N ASN A 195 -2.04 -18.88 8.15
CA ASN A 195 -2.76 -19.72 7.20
C ASN A 195 -4.27 -19.46 7.28
N MET A 196 -4.87 -19.16 6.13
CA MET A 196 -6.28 -18.82 5.98
C MET A 196 -7.02 -19.93 5.24
N MET A 197 -7.96 -20.55 5.95
CA MET A 197 -8.75 -21.69 5.44
C MET A 197 -10.10 -21.29 4.85
N TYR A 198 -10.43 -20.00 4.86
CA TYR A 198 -11.65 -19.48 4.27
C TYR A 198 -11.42 -19.00 2.83
N ARG A 199 -12.50 -18.96 2.04
CA ARG A 199 -12.51 -18.58 0.63
C ARG A 199 -13.25 -17.25 0.41
N GLY A 200 -13.29 -16.79 -0.84
CA GLY A 200 -13.95 -15.53 -1.18
C GLY A 200 -15.44 -15.53 -0.83
N GLY A 201 -15.91 -14.51 -0.13
CA GLY A 201 -17.29 -14.41 0.37
C GLY A 201 -17.50 -14.86 1.83
N ALA A 202 -16.45 -15.18 2.57
CA ALA A 202 -16.54 -15.44 4.02
C ALA A 202 -16.88 -14.15 4.81
N ASN A 203 -17.67 -14.28 5.89
CA ASN A 203 -18.03 -13.20 6.82
C ASN A 203 -17.71 -13.62 8.27
N LEU A 204 -16.93 -12.80 8.99
CA LEU A 204 -16.47 -13.09 10.36
C LEU A 204 -17.58 -13.03 11.43
N ILE A 205 -18.73 -12.41 11.16
CA ILE A 205 -19.76 -12.09 12.17
C ILE A 205 -20.40 -13.36 12.76
N THR A 206 -20.39 -14.49 12.06
CA THR A 206 -21.06 -15.71 12.52
C THR A 206 -20.22 -16.62 13.40
N GLY A 207 -18.99 -16.26 13.80
CA GLY A 207 -18.17 -17.08 14.71
C GLY A 207 -17.98 -18.53 14.25
N GLY A 208 -18.13 -18.77 12.95
CA GLY A 208 -18.27 -20.08 12.36
C GLY A 208 -17.81 -19.98 10.93
N CYS A 209 -17.12 -21.03 10.48
CA CYS A 209 -16.63 -21.19 9.12
C CYS A 209 -17.74 -20.90 8.09
N THR A 210 -17.90 -19.65 7.68
CA THR A 210 -18.58 -19.29 6.41
C THR A 210 -17.63 -19.71 5.31
N CYS A 211 -17.62 -21.01 5.09
CA CYS A 211 -17.18 -21.63 3.86
C CYS A 211 -17.96 -20.94 2.76
N SER A 212 -17.29 -20.43 1.73
CA SER A 212 -17.97 -19.90 0.55
C SER A 212 -19.06 -20.86 0.12
N LEU A 213 -20.22 -20.31 -0.25
CA LEU A 213 -21.49 -20.98 -0.53
C LEU A 213 -21.42 -22.15 -1.54
N THR A 214 -20.28 -22.36 -2.17
CA THR A 214 -19.97 -23.54 -2.97
C THR A 214 -18.57 -24.02 -2.62
N ARG A 215 -18.48 -25.12 -1.87
CA ARG A 215 -17.27 -25.98 -1.82
C ARG A 215 -17.32 -26.93 -3.00
N SER A 216 -17.45 -26.36 -4.20
CA SER A 216 -17.67 -27.20 -5.38
C SER A 216 -16.42 -28.03 -5.66
N CYS A 217 -15.24 -27.49 -5.39
CA CYS A 217 -13.99 -28.20 -5.58
C CYS A 217 -13.71 -29.33 -4.60
N ASP A 218 -14.42 -29.45 -3.47
CA ASP A 218 -14.21 -30.56 -2.52
C ASP A 218 -14.97 -31.85 -2.88
N GLN A 219 -15.50 -31.96 -4.11
CA GLN A 219 -16.24 -33.14 -4.57
C GLN A 219 -15.34 -34.27 -5.07
N ASN A 220 -14.08 -33.95 -5.42
CA ASN A 220 -13.11 -34.90 -5.96
C ASN A 220 -13.66 -35.79 -7.10
N ASP A 221 -14.40 -35.19 -8.03
CA ASP A 221 -14.92 -35.87 -9.21
C ASP A 221 -14.21 -35.42 -10.49
N GLN A 222 -14.30 -36.23 -11.55
CA GLN A 222 -13.72 -35.91 -12.86
C GLN A 222 -14.57 -34.90 -13.63
N LYS A 223 -14.97 -33.82 -12.96
CA LYS A 223 -15.74 -32.72 -13.49
C LYS A 223 -15.03 -31.42 -13.15
N TRP A 224 -14.93 -30.52 -14.12
CA TRP A 224 -14.42 -29.18 -13.87
C TRP A 224 -15.37 -28.41 -12.98
N ARG A 225 -14.82 -27.84 -11.92
CA ARG A 225 -15.55 -27.03 -10.94
C ARG A 225 -14.75 -25.78 -10.62
N GLU A 226 -15.42 -24.79 -10.07
CA GLU A 226 -14.84 -23.48 -9.76
C GLU A 226 -15.32 -23.01 -8.40
N ASP A 227 -14.37 -22.64 -7.55
CA ASP A 227 -14.63 -21.89 -6.34
C ASP A 227 -13.97 -20.50 -6.47
N SER A 228 -14.76 -19.43 -6.46
CA SER A 228 -14.26 -18.08 -6.64
C SER A 228 -14.98 -17.06 -5.75
N GLY A 229 -14.33 -15.93 -5.49
CA GLY A 229 -14.94 -14.83 -4.75
C GLY A 229 -13.95 -13.79 -4.25
N PHE A 230 -14.47 -12.79 -3.52
CA PHE A 230 -13.65 -11.75 -2.91
C PHE A 230 -13.32 -12.09 -1.45
N LEU A 231 -12.02 -12.05 -1.13
CA LEU A 231 -11.54 -11.93 0.24
C LEU A 231 -11.76 -10.49 0.68
N THR A 232 -12.42 -10.25 1.81
CA THR A 232 -12.85 -8.90 2.25
C THR A 232 -12.46 -8.54 3.67
N ILE A 233 -11.86 -9.49 4.41
CA ILE A 233 -11.39 -9.26 5.78
C ILE A 233 -10.07 -8.48 5.70
N LYS A 234 -10.15 -7.17 5.90
CA LYS A 234 -9.03 -6.23 5.73
C LYS A 234 -7.79 -6.61 6.53
N SER A 235 -7.97 -7.06 7.77
CA SER A 235 -6.87 -7.43 8.66
C SER A 235 -6.04 -8.62 8.16
N HIS A 236 -6.56 -9.41 7.21
CA HIS A 236 -5.86 -10.56 6.64
C HIS A 236 -5.22 -10.24 5.28
N LEU A 237 -5.64 -9.16 4.63
CA LEU A 237 -5.17 -8.74 3.30
C LEU A 237 -3.92 -7.85 3.40
N PRO A 238 -3.09 -7.81 2.34
CA PRO A 238 -3.15 -8.62 1.11
C PRO A 238 -2.85 -10.12 1.30
N VAL A 239 -3.17 -10.93 0.27
CA VAL A 239 -2.65 -12.31 0.16
C VAL A 239 -1.14 -12.26 -0.05
N LYS A 240 -0.39 -12.97 0.79
CA LYS A 240 1.07 -13.06 0.75
C LYS A 240 1.58 -14.30 0.03
N GLN A 241 0.85 -15.41 0.12
CA GLN A 241 1.25 -16.68 -0.50
C GLN A 241 0.00 -17.52 -0.82
N LEU A 242 0.05 -18.31 -1.87
CA LEU A 242 -0.93 -19.37 -2.16
C LEU A 242 -0.27 -20.73 -2.03
N ARG A 243 -1.01 -21.71 -1.51
CA ARG A 243 -0.54 -23.08 -1.33
C ARG A 243 -1.56 -24.10 -1.80
N PHE A 244 -1.06 -25.12 -2.49
CA PHE A 244 -1.84 -26.16 -3.16
C PHE A 244 -1.17 -27.53 -3.03
N GLY A 245 -1.97 -28.58 -3.18
CA GLY A 245 -1.58 -29.99 -3.13
C GLY A 245 -2.66 -30.85 -3.80
N ASP A 246 -2.59 -32.18 -3.68
CA ASP A 246 -3.55 -33.11 -4.30
C ASP A 246 -3.63 -32.96 -5.83
N THR A 247 -2.45 -32.83 -6.47
CA THR A 247 -2.30 -32.74 -7.93
C THR A 247 -1.28 -33.76 -8.49
N GLY A 248 -0.97 -34.82 -7.74
CA GLY A 248 -0.01 -35.87 -8.13
C GLY A 248 -0.62 -36.98 -8.98
N GLY A 249 -1.94 -37.17 -8.90
CA GLY A 249 -2.69 -38.17 -9.63
C GLY A 249 -2.86 -37.84 -11.13
N ARG A 250 -3.04 -38.90 -11.95
CA ARG A 250 -3.14 -38.77 -13.43
C ARG A 250 -4.33 -37.94 -13.91
N HIS A 251 -5.37 -37.85 -13.09
CA HIS A 251 -6.60 -37.15 -13.42
C HIS A 251 -6.72 -35.84 -12.64
N GLU A 252 -5.72 -35.44 -11.86
CA GLU A 252 -5.81 -34.30 -10.96
C GLU A 252 -5.29 -33.05 -11.66
N LYS A 253 -6.13 -32.01 -11.74
CA LYS A 253 -5.74 -30.73 -12.34
C LYS A 253 -6.31 -29.59 -11.54
N GLU A 254 -5.47 -28.59 -11.29
CA GLU A 254 -5.87 -27.36 -10.63
C GLU A 254 -5.33 -26.14 -11.38
N TYR A 255 -6.12 -25.07 -11.37
CA TYR A 255 -5.66 -23.73 -11.71
C TYR A 255 -6.05 -22.74 -10.62
N HIS A 256 -5.15 -21.80 -10.35
CA HIS A 256 -5.44 -20.68 -9.46
C HIS A 256 -5.32 -19.34 -10.19
N THR A 257 -6.04 -18.34 -9.69
CA THR A 257 -5.94 -16.95 -10.14
C THR A 257 -6.14 -16.03 -8.94
N LEU A 258 -5.24 -15.09 -8.76
CA LEU A 258 -5.32 -14.05 -7.74
C LEU A 258 -5.45 -12.69 -8.41
N GLY A 259 -6.48 -11.94 -8.02
CA GLY A 259 -6.70 -10.59 -8.50
C GLY A 259 -5.89 -9.55 -7.72
N LYS A 260 -5.85 -8.34 -8.27
CA LYS A 260 -5.25 -7.16 -7.62
C LYS A 260 -5.90 -6.86 -6.27
N LEU A 261 -5.14 -6.26 -5.36
CA LEU A 261 -5.67 -5.70 -4.12
C LEU A 261 -6.41 -4.39 -4.45
N GLU A 262 -7.66 -4.29 -4.03
CA GLU A 262 -8.48 -3.09 -4.17
C GLU A 262 -8.88 -2.57 -2.80
N CYS A 263 -8.47 -1.34 -2.45
CA CYS A 263 -8.83 -0.67 -1.21
C CYS A 263 -9.52 0.67 -1.49
N TYR A 264 -10.56 1.02 -0.75
CA TYR A 264 -11.38 2.21 -1.00
C TYR A 264 -12.18 2.66 0.22
N GLY A 265 -12.59 3.93 0.19
CA GLY A 265 -13.23 4.60 1.31
C GLY A 265 -12.21 4.97 2.38
N MET A 266 -12.56 5.91 3.26
CA MET A 266 -11.69 6.39 4.33
C MET A 266 -12.22 5.89 5.68
N THR A 267 -11.36 5.33 6.52
CA THR A 267 -11.72 5.08 7.92
C THR A 267 -12.02 6.43 8.58
N LYS A 268 -13.23 6.60 9.11
CA LYS A 268 -13.57 7.80 9.88
C LYS A 268 -12.67 7.81 11.11
N VAL A 269 -11.72 8.74 11.16
CA VAL A 269 -10.99 9.04 12.39
C VAL A 269 -12.07 9.38 13.42
N GLN A 270 -12.23 8.54 14.45
CA GLN A 270 -12.96 8.94 15.64
C GLN A 270 -12.24 10.18 16.15
N THR A 271 -12.82 11.34 15.88
CA THR A 271 -12.46 12.57 16.58
C THR A 271 -12.76 12.27 18.03
N LYS A 272 -11.75 11.83 18.79
CA LYS A 272 -11.79 11.90 20.24
C LYS A 272 -11.91 13.40 20.53
N LEU A 273 -13.15 13.87 20.60
CA LEU A 273 -13.50 15.09 21.32
C LEU A 273 -12.87 14.89 22.70
N LYS A 274 -11.72 15.54 22.92
CA LYS A 274 -11.23 15.79 24.26
C LYS A 274 -12.23 16.77 24.87
N THR A 275 -13.25 16.24 25.54
CA THR A 275 -13.93 16.94 26.65
C THR A 275 -12.97 17.08 27.82
#